data_AF-A0A969JGK7-F1
#
_entry.id   AF-A0A969JGK7-F1
#
_cell.length_a   1.000
_cell.length_b   1.000
_cell.length_c   1.000
_cell.angle_alpha   90.00
_cell.angle_beta   90.00
_cell.angle_gamma   90.00
#
_symmetry.space_group_name_H-M   'P 1'
#
loop_
_entity.id
_entity.type
_entity.pdbx_description
1 polymer ?
#
loop_
_entity_poly.entity_id
_entity_poly.type
_entity_poly.pdbx_seq_one_letter_code
_entity_poly.pdbx_strand_id
1 'polypeptide(L)'
;MSSRNNKHYFLSGGFQVGGAWRRFDFSQISWSQQFVGGGFDLGLPSGEPSNFSDMPDRFYGDAGIGVAFTYSDNNNNNYRQGKLVWLNLGGSMRHLGGFLRVPISNISVFPDSVTLLRERYSLHTSAMIGLSEKLYLMPMLFFTTQAQTYQINAGH
;
A
#
# COMPACT_ATOMS: atom_id res chain seq x y z
N MET A 1 -36.46 29.62 -17.65
CA MET A 1 -36.13 28.38 -16.92
C MET A 1 -34.71 28.51 -16.40
N SER A 2 -34.55 28.57 -15.07
CA SER A 2 -33.24 28.73 -14.41
C SER A 2 -32.46 27.42 -14.51
N SER A 3 -31.31 27.44 -15.19
CA SER A 3 -30.35 26.33 -15.20
C SER A 3 -29.69 26.26 -13.84
N ARG A 4 -30.19 25.42 -12.94
CA ARG A 4 -29.48 25.09 -11.69
C ARG A 4 -28.16 24.40 -12.06
N ASN A 5 -27.05 25.00 -11.63
CA ASN A 5 -25.74 24.36 -11.65
C ASN A 5 -25.74 23.20 -10.65
N ASN A 6 -25.94 21.97 -11.11
CA ASN A 6 -25.89 20.74 -10.31
C ASN A 6 -24.48 20.12 -10.25
N LYS A 7 -23.46 20.99 -10.20
CA LYS A 7 -22.05 20.57 -10.15
C LYS A 7 -21.55 20.60 -8.71
N HIS A 8 -20.94 19.50 -8.30
CA HIS A 8 -20.36 19.33 -6.98
C HIS A 8 -18.88 19.02 -7.10
N TYR A 9 -18.10 19.67 -6.25
CA TYR A 9 -16.66 19.49 -6.12
C TYR A 9 -16.38 19.14 -4.67
N PHE A 10 -15.74 18.00 -4.45
CA PHE A 10 -15.40 17.52 -3.13
C PHE A 10 -13.91 17.20 -3.07
N LEU A 11 -13.23 17.77 -2.09
CA LEU A 11 -11.85 17.45 -1.78
C LEU A 11 -11.82 16.79 -0.41
N SER A 12 -11.18 15.63 -0.34
CA SER A 12 -11.00 14.85 0.88
C SER A 12 -9.53 14.57 1.11
N GLY A 13 -9.15 14.53 2.38
CA GLY A 13 -7.84 14.11 2.84
C GLY A 13 -8.01 13.10 3.96
N GLY A 14 -7.04 12.20 4.08
CA GLY A 14 -7.03 11.19 5.13
C GLY A 14 -5.60 10.78 5.49
N PHE A 15 -5.49 10.20 6.67
CA PHE A 15 -4.25 9.57 7.14
C PHE A 15 -4.57 8.16 7.64
N GLN A 16 -3.57 7.30 7.59
CA GLN A 16 -3.61 5.93 8.08
C GLN A 16 -2.43 5.75 9.02
N VAL A 17 -2.66 5.09 10.14
CA VAL A 17 -1.61 4.60 11.03
C VAL A 17 -1.84 3.13 11.30
N GLY A 18 -0.76 2.38 11.43
CA GLY A 18 -0.79 0.95 11.71
C GLY A 18 0.44 0.55 12.49
N GLY A 19 0.41 -0.66 13.03
CA GLY A 19 1.55 -1.28 13.67
C GLY A 19 1.48 -2.78 13.49
N ALA A 20 2.64 -3.42 13.49
CA ALA A 20 2.77 -4.85 13.37
C ALA A 20 3.81 -5.33 14.38
N TRP A 21 3.49 -6.48 14.99
CA TRP A 21 4.38 -7.20 15.87
C TRP A 21 4.92 -8.41 15.12
N ARG A 22 6.24 -8.60 15.15
CA ARG A 22 6.91 -9.72 14.49
C ARG A 22 7.73 -10.48 15.51
N ARG A 23 7.42 -11.77 15.62
CA ARG A 23 8.12 -12.74 16.45
C ARG A 23 8.75 -13.79 15.56
N PHE A 24 10.02 -14.09 15.82
CA PHE A 24 10.75 -15.14 15.15
C PHE A 24 11.06 -16.25 16.15
N ASP A 25 10.84 -17.49 15.74
CA ASP A 25 11.25 -18.66 16.50
C ASP A 25 12.43 -19.31 15.77
N PHE A 26 13.63 -19.06 16.28
CA PHE A 26 14.86 -19.62 15.73
C PHE A 26 15.17 -21.02 16.26
N SER A 27 14.38 -21.56 17.19
CA SER A 27 14.62 -22.90 17.77
C SER A 27 14.44 -24.04 16.77
N GLN A 28 13.74 -23.79 15.66
CA GLN A 28 13.48 -24.78 14.61
C GLN A 28 14.30 -24.54 13.34
N ILE A 29 15.21 -23.58 13.35
CA ILE A 29 16.06 -23.29 12.20
C ILE A 29 17.31 -24.16 12.27
N SER A 30 17.52 -24.97 11.23
CA SER A 30 18.70 -25.80 11.06
C SER A 30 19.77 -25.09 10.22
N TRP A 31 21.01 -25.19 10.64
CA TRP A 31 22.16 -24.56 10.00
C TRP A 31 23.08 -25.61 9.37
N SER A 32 23.88 -25.21 8.38
CA SER A 32 24.77 -26.12 7.65
C SER A 32 25.76 -26.86 8.57
N GLN A 33 26.24 -26.21 9.63
CA GLN A 33 27.14 -26.83 10.62
C GLN A 33 26.47 -27.89 11.49
N GLN A 34 25.13 -27.93 11.52
CA GLN A 34 24.34 -28.92 12.24
C GLN A 34 24.03 -30.16 11.37
N PHE A 35 24.47 -30.20 10.11
CA PHE A 35 24.25 -31.35 9.23
C PHE A 35 25.30 -32.43 9.48
N VAL A 36 24.89 -33.52 10.11
CA VAL A 36 25.77 -34.65 10.46
C VAL A 36 25.06 -35.98 10.18
N GLY A 37 25.78 -36.94 9.59
CA GLY A 37 25.28 -38.30 9.44
C GLY A 37 24.06 -38.45 8.52
N GLY A 38 23.82 -37.50 7.61
CA GLY A 38 22.68 -37.53 6.68
C GLY A 38 21.42 -36.83 7.19
N GLY A 39 21.47 -36.18 8.35
CA GLY A 39 20.38 -35.37 8.91
C GLY A 39 20.89 -34.11 9.61
N PHE A 40 19.96 -33.26 10.06
CA PHE A 40 20.29 -32.10 10.89
C PHE A 40 20.08 -32.44 12.37
N ASP A 41 21.09 -32.17 13.19
CA ASP A 41 21.04 -32.28 14.65
C ASP A 41 20.99 -30.88 15.27
N LEU A 42 19.79 -30.46 15.71
CA LEU A 42 19.55 -29.15 16.31
C LEU A 42 20.21 -28.97 17.69
N GLY A 43 20.71 -30.06 18.31
CA GLY A 43 21.49 -30.00 19.55
C GLY A 43 22.93 -29.55 19.35
N LEU A 44 23.43 -29.54 18.11
CA LEU A 44 24.77 -29.07 17.77
C LEU A 44 24.79 -27.53 17.65
N PRO A 45 25.92 -26.87 17.98
CA PRO A 45 26.06 -25.44 17.75
C PRO A 45 25.82 -25.08 16.27
N SER A 46 25.04 -24.03 16.03
CA SER A 46 24.77 -23.53 14.67
C SER A 46 26.00 -22.92 13.99
N GLY A 47 26.96 -22.44 14.78
CA GLY A 47 28.12 -21.67 14.30
C GLY A 47 27.79 -20.25 13.83
N GLU A 48 26.51 -19.88 13.82
CA GLU A 48 26.06 -18.52 13.61
C GLU A 48 26.28 -17.68 14.88
N PRO A 49 26.45 -16.35 14.76
CA PRO A 49 26.58 -15.49 15.93
C PRO A 49 25.38 -15.66 16.88
N SER A 50 25.63 -15.57 18.18
CA SER A 50 24.65 -15.82 19.26
C SER A 50 23.44 -14.87 19.26
N ASN A 51 23.46 -13.85 18.40
CA ASN A 51 22.43 -12.86 18.24
C ASN A 51 21.20 -13.36 17.46
N PHE A 52 21.23 -14.57 16.88
CA PHE A 52 20.07 -15.20 16.25
C PHE A 52 19.12 -15.89 17.25
N SER A 53 19.65 -16.53 18.30
CA SER A 53 18.84 -17.21 19.32
C SER A 53 18.12 -16.23 20.25
N ASP A 54 18.68 -15.03 20.43
CA ASP A 54 18.18 -13.99 21.34
C ASP A 54 17.57 -12.79 20.59
N MET A 55 17.12 -12.98 19.34
CA MET A 55 16.48 -11.89 18.60
C MET A 55 15.21 -11.42 19.34
N PRO A 56 15.15 -10.15 19.76
CA PRO A 56 13.97 -9.64 20.44
C PRO A 56 12.80 -9.53 19.46
N ASP A 57 11.59 -9.81 19.97
CA ASP A 57 10.35 -9.46 19.31
C ASP A 57 10.39 -8.00 18.83
N ARG A 58 10.04 -7.76 17.56
CA ARG A 58 10.10 -6.43 16.96
C ARG A 58 8.70 -5.91 16.68
N PHE A 59 8.39 -4.76 17.27
CA PHE A 59 7.25 -3.94 16.86
C PHE A 59 7.72 -2.91 15.83
N TYR A 60 6.95 -2.75 14.76
CA TYR A 60 7.16 -1.70 13.79
C TYR A 60 5.82 -1.00 13.48
N GLY A 61 5.83 0.33 13.48
CA GLY A 61 4.73 1.19 13.05
C GLY A 61 4.77 1.49 11.56
N ASP A 62 3.61 1.83 11.01
CA ASP A 62 3.42 2.27 9.65
C ASP A 62 2.49 3.49 9.62
N ALA A 63 2.74 4.38 8.67
CA ALA A 63 1.89 5.55 8.47
C ALA A 63 1.71 5.82 6.97
N GLY A 64 0.57 6.38 6.63
CA GLY A 64 0.23 6.80 5.28
C GLY A 64 -0.67 8.02 5.28
N ILE A 65 -0.67 8.73 4.16
CA ILE A 65 -1.53 9.88 3.89
C ILE A 65 -2.11 9.78 2.49
N GLY A 66 -3.27 10.39 2.28
CA GLY A 66 -3.89 10.44 0.97
C GLY A 66 -4.83 11.62 0.80
N VAL A 67 -5.02 11.99 -0.46
CA VAL A 67 -5.98 13.01 -0.88
C VAL A 67 -6.78 12.47 -2.05
N ALA A 68 -8.06 12.81 -2.09
CA ALA A 68 -8.93 12.48 -3.20
C ALA A 68 -9.85 13.66 -3.54
N PHE A 69 -9.94 13.94 -4.82
CA PHE A 69 -10.83 14.91 -5.43
C PHE A 69 -11.95 14.15 -6.15
N THR A 70 -13.18 14.59 -5.95
CA THR A 70 -14.36 14.06 -6.63
C THR A 70 -15.15 15.21 -7.25
N TYR A 71 -15.49 15.06 -8.52
CA TYR A 71 -16.41 15.88 -9.26
C TYR A 71 -17.66 15.07 -9.58
N SER A 72 -18.84 15.69 -9.45
CA SER A 72 -20.11 15.11 -9.85
C SER A 72 -20.98 16.17 -10.52
N ASP A 73 -21.61 15.81 -11.63
CA ASP A 73 -22.59 16.63 -12.33
C ASP A 73 -23.89 15.86 -12.50
N ASN A 74 -24.86 16.17 -11.63
CA ASN A 74 -26.15 15.49 -11.57
C ASN A 74 -27.18 16.11 -12.52
N ASN A 75 -26.75 16.69 -13.64
CA ASN A 75 -27.66 17.14 -14.68
C ASN A 75 -28.10 15.96 -15.56
N ASN A 76 -29.40 15.63 -15.55
CA ASN A 76 -30.00 14.56 -16.35
C ASN A 76 -29.66 14.64 -17.86
N ASN A 77 -29.40 15.83 -18.40
CA ASN A 77 -28.99 15.97 -19.80
C ASN A 77 -27.59 15.42 -20.10
N ASN A 78 -26.68 15.38 -19.12
CA ASN A 78 -25.32 14.87 -19.34
C ASN A 78 -25.29 13.36 -19.56
N TYR A 79 -26.26 12.65 -18.98
CA TYR A 79 -26.44 11.21 -19.11
C TYR A 79 -26.71 10.77 -20.55
N ARG A 80 -27.27 11.67 -21.38
CA ARG A 80 -27.70 11.40 -22.76
C ARG A 80 -26.73 11.92 -23.82
N GLN A 81 -25.64 12.58 -23.42
CA GLN A 81 -24.77 13.35 -24.34
C GLN A 81 -23.31 12.88 -24.38
N GLY A 82 -22.98 11.69 -23.84
CA GLY A 82 -21.59 11.24 -23.77
C GLY A 82 -20.74 12.09 -22.81
N LYS A 83 -21.38 12.78 -21.85
CA LYS A 83 -20.69 13.74 -20.99
C LYS A 83 -20.21 13.08 -19.70
N LEU A 84 -19.16 13.67 -19.15
CA LEU A 84 -18.63 13.32 -17.84
C LEU A 84 -19.67 13.64 -16.75
N VAL A 85 -20.15 12.60 -16.08
CA VAL A 85 -21.11 12.69 -14.97
C VAL A 85 -20.38 12.67 -13.63
N TRP A 86 -19.28 11.93 -13.54
CA TRP A 86 -18.52 11.79 -12.31
C TRP A 86 -17.04 11.57 -12.62
N LEU A 87 -16.16 12.15 -11.83
CA LEU A 87 -14.71 11.96 -11.91
C LEU A 87 -14.16 11.88 -10.50
N ASN A 88 -13.34 10.88 -10.23
CA ASN A 88 -12.61 10.74 -9.00
C ASN A 88 -11.13 10.57 -9.31
N LEU A 89 -10.32 11.39 -8.63
CA LEU A 89 -8.87 11.41 -8.73
C LEU A 89 -8.34 11.31 -7.32
N GLY A 90 -7.40 10.43 -7.07
CA GLY A 90 -6.79 10.35 -5.75
C GLY A 90 -5.36 9.86 -5.79
N GLY A 91 -4.61 10.29 -4.78
CA GLY A 91 -3.23 9.94 -4.57
C GLY A 91 -2.99 9.62 -3.11
N SER A 92 -2.12 8.65 -2.85
CA SER A 92 -1.72 8.30 -1.49
C SER A 92 -0.26 7.88 -1.43
N MET A 93 0.34 8.09 -0.26
CA MET A 93 1.68 7.65 0.09
C MET A 93 1.59 6.80 1.36
N ARG A 94 2.22 5.63 1.35
CA ARG A 94 2.31 4.69 2.48
C ARG A 94 3.78 4.40 2.81
N HIS A 95 4.03 3.83 3.99
CA HIS A 95 5.38 3.57 4.49
C HIS A 95 6.20 4.85 4.60
N LEU A 96 5.61 5.85 5.25
CA LEU A 96 6.24 7.16 5.48
C LEU A 96 7.48 7.10 6.38
N GLY A 97 7.97 5.93 6.79
CA GLY A 97 9.11 5.80 7.71
C GLY A 97 10.41 6.41 7.18
N GLY A 98 10.70 6.28 5.87
CA GLY A 98 11.84 6.95 5.27
C GLY A 98 11.61 8.47 5.08
N PHE A 99 10.41 8.87 4.65
CA PHE A 99 10.01 10.27 4.51
C PHE A 99 9.99 11.05 5.83
N LEU A 100 9.44 10.47 6.90
CA LEU A 100 9.36 11.06 8.23
C LEU A 100 10.64 10.82 9.06
N ARG A 101 11.62 10.08 8.52
CA ARG A 101 12.86 9.66 9.21
C ARG A 101 12.62 9.00 10.56
N VAL A 102 11.48 8.33 10.72
CA VAL A 102 11.16 7.62 11.96
C VAL A 102 11.43 6.14 11.73
N PRO A 103 12.25 5.47 12.56
CA PRO A 103 12.54 4.05 12.44
C PRO A 103 11.35 3.18 12.87
N ILE A 104 10.12 3.71 12.80
CA ILE A 104 8.91 2.93 13.03
C ILE A 104 8.82 1.77 12.05
N SER A 105 9.43 1.83 10.87
CA SER A 105 9.28 0.79 9.83
C SER A 105 10.46 -0.20 9.73
N ASN A 106 11.24 -0.40 10.79
CA ASN A 106 12.36 -1.34 10.76
C ASN A 106 11.86 -2.80 10.68
N ILE A 107 11.95 -3.39 9.49
CA ILE A 107 11.56 -4.77 9.18
C ILE A 107 12.73 -5.75 9.18
N SER A 108 13.92 -5.30 9.58
CA SER A 108 15.13 -6.13 9.56
C SER A 108 14.99 -7.42 10.35
N VAL A 109 15.47 -8.50 9.72
CA VAL A 109 15.59 -9.85 10.31
C VAL A 109 16.98 -10.07 10.91
N PHE A 110 17.94 -9.14 10.72
CA PHE A 110 19.27 -9.24 11.32
C PHE A 110 19.49 -8.15 12.39
N PRO A 111 20.13 -8.46 13.52
CA PRO A 111 20.28 -7.56 14.67
C PRO A 111 20.94 -6.23 14.32
N ASP A 112 21.98 -6.30 13.49
CA ASP A 112 22.83 -5.14 13.13
C ASP A 112 22.41 -4.45 11.83
N SER A 113 21.22 -4.80 11.32
CA SER A 113 20.69 -4.22 10.08
C SER A 113 19.49 -3.33 10.36
N VAL A 114 19.41 -2.23 9.62
CA VAL A 114 18.22 -1.37 9.55
C VAL A 114 17.65 -1.46 8.14
N THR A 115 16.51 -2.11 8.02
CA THR A 115 15.75 -2.19 6.77
C THR A 115 14.45 -1.47 7.00
N LEU A 116 14.27 -0.31 6.39
CA LEU A 116 13.03 0.43 6.46
C LEU A 116 12.05 -0.10 5.40
N LEU A 117 10.74 -0.13 5.71
CA LEU A 117 9.72 -0.27 4.67
C LEU A 117 9.88 0.86 3.67
N ARG A 118 10.05 0.49 2.39
CA ARG A 118 10.14 1.45 1.29
C ARG A 118 8.80 2.11 1.04
N GLU A 119 8.86 3.40 0.75
CA GLU A 119 7.70 4.22 0.41
C GLU A 119 6.93 3.60 -0.75
N ARG A 120 5.60 3.63 -0.62
CA ARG A 120 4.69 3.21 -1.69
C ARG A 120 3.83 4.40 -2.09
N TYR A 121 3.83 4.72 -3.38
CA TYR A 121 2.94 5.72 -3.96
C TYR A 121 1.83 5.01 -4.71
N SER A 122 0.62 5.51 -4.60
CA SER A 122 -0.53 5.03 -5.35
C SER A 122 -1.30 6.22 -5.91
N LEU A 123 -1.71 6.11 -7.17
CA LEU A 123 -2.54 7.07 -7.88
C LEU A 123 -3.71 6.32 -8.49
N HIS A 124 -4.90 6.87 -8.39
CA HIS A 124 -6.09 6.32 -9.01
C HIS A 124 -6.88 7.42 -9.70
N THR A 125 -7.48 7.05 -10.82
CA THR A 125 -8.49 7.86 -11.49
C THR A 125 -9.61 6.95 -11.95
N SER A 126 -10.83 7.41 -11.78
CA SER A 126 -12.01 6.76 -12.31
C SER A 126 -12.99 7.82 -12.77
N ALA A 127 -13.69 7.54 -13.86
CA ALA A 127 -14.70 8.44 -14.40
C ALA A 127 -15.98 7.68 -14.69
N MET A 128 -17.09 8.39 -14.74
CA MET A 128 -18.36 7.90 -15.25
C MET A 128 -18.80 8.82 -16.38
N ILE A 129 -18.96 8.25 -17.57
CA ILE A 129 -19.39 8.94 -18.78
C ILE A 129 -20.76 8.39 -19.16
N GLY A 130 -21.77 9.27 -19.19
CA GLY A 130 -23.14 8.89 -19.53
C GLY A 130 -23.29 8.68 -21.02
N LEU A 131 -23.59 7.45 -21.46
CA LEU A 131 -23.89 7.15 -22.86
C LEU A 131 -25.40 7.26 -23.13
N SER A 132 -26.22 6.80 -22.19
CA SER A 132 -27.68 6.95 -22.20
C SER A 132 -28.22 7.01 -20.76
N GLU A 133 -29.53 7.12 -20.59
CA GLU A 133 -30.16 7.11 -19.25
C GLU A 133 -29.94 5.83 -18.45
N LYS A 134 -29.54 4.74 -19.11
CA LYS A 134 -29.37 3.42 -18.49
C LYS A 134 -27.99 2.83 -18.73
N LEU A 135 -27.11 3.52 -19.46
CA LEU A 135 -25.82 3.00 -19.87
C LEU A 135 -24.71 4.02 -19.61
N TYR A 136 -23.63 3.54 -19.01
CA TYR A 136 -22.49 4.33 -18.59
C TYR A 136 -21.20 3.62 -18.97
N LEU A 137 -20.17 4.40 -19.33
CA LEU A 137 -18.79 3.91 -19.36
C LEU A 137 -18.09 4.35 -18.08
N MET A 138 -17.38 3.41 -17.47
CA MET A 138 -16.66 3.64 -16.22
C MET A 138 -15.19 3.28 -16.34
N PRO A 139 -14.39 4.05 -17.09
CA PRO A 139 -12.95 3.79 -17.16
C PRO A 139 -12.31 4.01 -15.79
N MET A 140 -11.36 3.15 -15.46
CA MET A 140 -10.56 3.22 -14.24
C MET A 140 -9.10 2.95 -14.57
N LEU A 141 -8.22 3.76 -14.00
CA LEU A 141 -6.78 3.54 -13.98
C LEU A 141 -6.29 3.58 -12.54
N PHE A 142 -5.54 2.56 -12.18
CA PHE A 142 -4.84 2.46 -10.91
C PHE A 142 -3.36 2.25 -11.17
N PHE A 143 -2.53 3.11 -10.59
CA PHE A 143 -1.08 3.04 -10.65
C PHE A 143 -0.52 2.97 -9.25
N THR A 144 0.41 2.05 -9.01
CA THR A 144 1.16 2.03 -7.77
C THR A 144 2.62 1.68 -8.02
N THR A 145 3.50 2.29 -7.24
CA THR A 145 4.93 2.00 -7.24
C THR A 145 5.41 1.79 -5.82
N GLN A 146 6.31 0.82 -5.66
CA GLN A 146 7.05 0.58 -4.44
C GLN A 146 8.45 0.09 -4.86
N ALA A 147 9.50 0.77 -4.38
CA ALA A 147 10.87 0.48 -4.81
C ALA A 147 11.04 0.56 -6.34
N GLN A 148 11.86 -0.31 -6.94
CA GLN A 148 12.06 -0.43 -8.40
C GLN A 148 10.89 -1.16 -9.11
N THR A 149 9.80 -1.44 -8.41
CA THR A 149 8.64 -2.16 -8.96
C THR A 149 7.49 -1.20 -9.26
N TYR A 150 6.89 -1.37 -10.44
CA TYR A 150 5.75 -0.60 -10.91
C TYR A 150 4.61 -1.56 -11.26
N GLN A 151 3.38 -1.19 -10.91
CA GLN A 151 2.18 -1.91 -11.29
C GLN A 151 1.16 -0.93 -11.86
N ILE A 152 0.66 -1.27 -13.05
CA ILE A 152 -0.42 -0.55 -13.73
C ILE A 152 -1.60 -1.50 -13.86
N ASN A 153 -2.78 -1.04 -13.50
CA ASN A 153 -4.04 -1.71 -13.80
C ASN A 153 -4.97 -0.70 -14.46
N ALA A 154 -5.39 -1.00 -15.69
CA ALA A 154 -6.49 -0.33 -16.37
C ALA A 154 -7.60 -1.37 -16.42
N GLY A 155 -8.77 -1.07 -15.81
CA GLY A 155 -9.80 -2.04 -15.47
C GLY A 155 -10.20 -3.03 -16.59
N HIS A 156 -10.81 -4.14 -16.18
CA HIS A 156 -11.40 -5.16 -17.07
C HIS A 156 -12.70 -4.68 -17.73
#